data_AF-A0A1A7KEW9-F1
#
_entry.id   AF-A0A1A7KEW9-F1
#
_cell.length_a   1.000
_cell.length_b   1.000
_cell.length_c   1.000
_cell.angle_alpha   90.00
_cell.angle_beta   90.00
_cell.angle_gamma   90.00
#
_symmetry.space_group_name_H-M   'P 1'
#
loop_
_entity.id
_entity.type
_entity.pdbx_description
1 polymer ?
#
loop_
_entity_poly.entity_id
_entity_poly.type
_entity_poly.pdbx_seq_one_letter_code
_entity_poly.pdbx_strand_id
1 'polypeptide(L)'
;MPKKLKISIFILYFFFGNVNAQIDKNLPLFLELKKQDSLFFERGFNNCDLAYLEKSVDENLKFYHDNGGFQDKKLFLERTKQNICSNPNQKPIRKVIENSLEVFPLYNNGELYGAIQSGEHQFFIREKNKEDVLGGQAKFTTVWTKKDSNWTMSDILSYNHGDPGQSKLTDNLEQLLKNNNIPTLGLGIIENGKLTEIKVYGKLNDKTSASYNSLFNVASLTKPVTAITVLRLVGLRKWNLDEPLDKYFIDPDIAKDPRHKKLTTRLILSHQTGFPNWRWVNNDKKLRFEFDPGTKYQYSGEGFEYLRKALENKFHKSLEELAKELVFQPLDMKDTSYIWNEKKYSERMILGYDNSGKPYEIVKNKTPNAADDLVTSIEDYGKFLVAVLNNDLLTPKTAEEMKTKQTETKKDKFFGLGFEIYDLGNNEIALSHGGSDKGVNTIVFLLPKTKKGLIVFTNVESGYKIYEPLVNHYLGDVGKKIIEIETK
;
A
#
# COMPACT_ATOMS: atom_id res chain seq x y z
N MET A 1 -37.21 39.07 50.27
CA MET A 1 -36.01 39.45 49.47
C MET A 1 -35.13 38.21 49.28
N PRO A 2 -34.76 37.84 48.05
CA PRO A 2 -34.25 36.50 47.73
C PRO A 2 -32.77 36.34 48.09
N LYS A 3 -32.42 35.18 48.67
CA LYS A 3 -31.03 34.75 48.93
C LYS A 3 -30.37 34.38 47.60
N LYS A 4 -29.34 35.11 47.19
CA LYS A 4 -28.49 34.76 46.03
C LYS A 4 -27.60 33.58 46.39
N LEU A 5 -27.81 32.44 45.73
CA LEU A 5 -26.93 31.27 45.76
C LEU A 5 -25.71 31.56 44.87
N LYS A 6 -24.50 31.64 45.46
CA LYS A 6 -23.25 31.70 44.69
C LYS A 6 -22.80 30.26 44.40
N ILE A 7 -22.91 29.84 43.14
CA ILE A 7 -22.32 28.60 42.64
C ILE A 7 -20.91 28.97 42.14
N SER A 8 -19.88 28.53 42.85
CA SER A 8 -18.50 28.61 42.37
C SER A 8 -18.25 27.45 41.41
N ILE A 9 -18.01 27.77 40.14
CA ILE A 9 -17.59 26.80 39.12
C ILE A 9 -16.08 26.61 39.26
N PHE A 10 -15.65 25.44 39.72
CA PHE A 10 -14.25 25.02 39.64
C PHE A 10 -13.97 24.55 38.20
N ILE A 11 -13.22 25.35 37.44
CA ILE A 11 -12.70 24.95 36.13
C ILE A 11 -11.43 24.13 36.38
N LEU A 12 -11.55 22.81 36.26
CA LEU A 12 -10.41 21.90 36.30
C LEU A 12 -9.71 21.94 34.93
N TYR A 13 -8.62 22.69 34.82
CA TYR A 13 -7.74 22.65 33.64
C TYR A 13 -6.96 21.34 33.65
N PHE A 14 -7.41 20.34 32.89
CA PHE A 14 -6.57 19.20 32.52
C PHE A 14 -5.52 19.69 31.51
N PHE A 15 -4.31 19.97 32.01
CA PHE A 15 -3.13 20.06 31.16
C PHE A 15 -2.82 18.66 30.62
N PHE A 16 -3.29 18.37 29.40
CA PHE A 16 -2.76 17.27 28.61
C PHE A 16 -1.36 17.66 28.12
N GLY A 17 -0.35 17.46 28.98
CA GLY A 17 1.02 17.45 28.53
C GLY A 17 1.21 16.26 27.60
N ASN A 18 1.53 16.50 26.34
CA ASN A 18 2.08 15.47 25.47
C ASN A 18 3.42 15.05 26.08
N VAL A 19 3.43 13.97 26.87
CA VAL A 19 4.65 13.37 27.37
C VAL A 19 5.26 12.59 26.22
N ASN A 20 5.95 13.28 25.32
CA ASN A 20 6.84 12.60 24.38
C ASN A 20 7.92 11.91 25.22
N ALA A 21 7.95 10.59 25.18
CA ALA A 21 8.95 9.79 25.90
C ALA A 21 10.38 10.03 25.35
N GLN A 22 10.48 10.51 24.11
CA GLN A 22 11.71 10.97 23.49
C GLN A 22 12.10 12.34 24.06
N ILE A 23 13.35 12.47 24.50
CA ILE A 23 13.88 13.77 24.94
C ILE A 23 14.15 14.67 23.73
N ASP A 24 13.90 15.98 23.90
CA ASP A 24 14.25 17.00 22.91
C ASP A 24 15.74 16.91 22.54
N LYS A 25 16.04 17.05 21.24
CA LYS A 25 17.39 16.87 20.68
C LYS A 25 18.41 17.92 21.17
N ASN A 26 17.95 18.99 21.82
CA ASN A 26 18.80 20.01 22.41
C ASN A 26 19.10 19.76 23.89
N LEU A 27 18.51 18.74 24.52
CA LEU A 27 18.73 18.46 25.94
C LEU A 27 20.09 17.82 26.20
N PRO A 28 20.72 18.07 27.37
CA PRO A 28 22.07 17.61 27.68
C PRO A 28 22.29 16.11 27.50
N LEU A 29 21.31 15.28 27.92
CA LEU A 29 21.42 13.83 27.81
C LEU A 29 21.47 13.34 26.35
N PHE A 30 20.70 13.98 25.46
CA PHE A 30 20.71 13.64 24.04
C PHE A 30 22.09 13.93 23.44
N LEU A 31 22.62 15.12 23.73
CA LEU A 31 23.94 15.54 23.25
C LEU A 31 25.07 14.67 23.83
N GLU A 32 24.96 14.28 25.10
CA GLU A 32 25.89 13.37 25.77
C GLU A 32 25.90 12.00 25.07
N LEU A 33 24.74 11.36 24.84
CA LEU A 33 24.68 10.06 24.16
C LEU A 33 25.02 10.13 22.67
N LYS A 34 24.65 11.21 21.96
CA LYS A 34 25.10 11.44 20.58
C LYS A 34 26.64 11.45 20.52
N LYS A 35 27.30 12.10 21.49
CA LYS A 35 28.75 12.09 21.61
C LYS A 35 29.30 10.70 21.96
N GLN A 36 28.66 9.96 22.86
CA GLN A 36 29.11 8.60 23.22
C GLN A 36 28.98 7.62 22.06
N ASP A 37 27.88 7.64 21.29
CA ASP A 37 27.74 6.85 20.06
C ASP A 37 28.85 7.21 19.06
N SER A 38 29.04 8.49 18.78
CA SER A 38 30.10 8.95 17.87
C SER A 38 31.49 8.46 18.29
N LEU A 39 31.84 8.56 19.59
CA LEU A 39 33.12 8.08 20.11
C LEU A 39 33.25 6.56 20.01
N PHE A 40 32.20 5.81 20.35
CA PHE A 40 32.19 4.35 20.28
C PHE A 40 32.54 3.88 18.87
N PHE A 41 31.82 4.38 17.86
CA PHE A 41 32.01 3.92 16.49
C PHE A 41 33.23 4.50 15.84
N GLU A 42 33.60 5.75 16.13
CA GLU A 42 34.81 6.30 15.54
C GLU A 42 36.07 5.62 16.09
N ARG A 43 36.16 5.39 17.40
CA ARG A 43 37.34 4.73 17.99
C ARG A 43 37.30 3.22 17.82
N GLY A 44 36.26 2.57 18.32
CA GLY A 44 36.17 1.12 18.39
C GLY A 44 36.00 0.45 17.03
N PHE A 45 35.13 1.01 16.17
CA PHE A 45 34.79 0.44 14.87
C PHE A 45 35.66 0.99 13.74
N ASN A 46 35.61 2.29 13.49
CA ASN A 46 36.25 2.93 12.34
C ASN A 46 37.78 3.01 12.49
N ASN A 47 38.30 3.11 13.71
CA ASN A 47 39.75 3.15 13.99
C ASN A 47 40.30 1.86 14.63
N CYS A 48 39.44 0.88 14.93
CA CYS A 48 39.85 -0.42 15.49
C CYS A 48 40.64 -0.32 16.80
N ASP A 49 40.31 0.63 17.67
CA ASP A 49 40.78 0.68 19.04
C ASP A 49 40.06 -0.39 19.89
N LEU A 50 40.56 -1.63 19.81
CA LEU A 50 39.92 -2.78 20.44
C LEU A 50 39.93 -2.70 21.98
N ALA A 51 40.93 -2.05 22.57
CA ALA A 51 40.99 -1.86 24.02
C ALA A 51 39.90 -0.90 24.51
N TYR A 52 39.63 0.17 23.74
CA TYR A 52 38.49 1.04 24.00
C TYR A 52 37.16 0.30 23.79
N LEU A 53 37.03 -0.43 22.67
CA LEU A 53 35.82 -1.20 22.36
C LEU A 53 35.45 -2.19 23.48
N GLU A 54 36.44 -2.94 23.99
CA GLU A 54 36.26 -3.91 25.09
C GLU A 54 35.80 -3.25 26.39
N LYS A 55 36.29 -2.04 26.69
CA LYS A 55 35.89 -1.26 27.87
C LYS A 55 34.50 -0.61 27.72
N SER A 56 34.07 -0.35 26.49
CA SER A 56 32.82 0.37 26.21
C SER A 56 31.58 -0.54 26.11
N VAL A 57 31.73 -1.85 26.20
CA VAL A 57 30.63 -2.82 26.24
C VAL A 57 30.57 -3.53 27.60
N ASP A 58 29.36 -3.75 28.11
CA ASP A 58 29.14 -4.45 29.38
C ASP A 58 29.62 -5.90 29.31
N GLU A 59 30.07 -6.45 30.44
CA GLU A 59 30.50 -7.86 30.54
C GLU A 59 29.42 -8.85 30.11
N ASN A 60 28.14 -8.51 30.35
CA ASN A 60 26.99 -9.34 29.99
C ASN A 60 26.34 -8.89 28.67
N LEU A 61 27.12 -8.32 27.74
CA LEU A 61 26.62 -7.82 26.45
C LEU A 61 25.69 -8.82 25.77
N LYS A 62 24.54 -8.33 25.31
CA LYS A 62 23.63 -9.05 24.42
C LYS A 62 23.53 -8.32 23.09
N PHE A 63 24.20 -8.83 22.07
CA PHE A 63 24.12 -8.27 20.72
C PHE A 63 23.31 -9.16 19.79
N TYR A 64 22.20 -8.64 19.29
CA TYR A 64 21.34 -9.31 18.32
C TYR A 64 21.56 -8.69 16.94
N HIS A 65 21.98 -9.51 15.98
CA HIS A 65 22.19 -9.11 14.60
C HIS A 65 21.35 -9.98 13.67
N ASP A 66 20.54 -9.36 12.80
CA ASP A 66 19.67 -10.06 11.84
C ASP A 66 20.42 -11.02 10.88
N ASN A 67 21.57 -10.62 10.34
CA ASN A 67 22.40 -11.45 9.45
C ASN A 67 23.45 -12.28 10.19
N GLY A 68 23.85 -11.86 11.39
CA GLY A 68 24.93 -12.49 12.16
C GLY A 68 24.46 -13.42 13.28
N GLY A 69 23.18 -13.37 13.66
CA GLY A 69 22.66 -14.01 14.86
C GLY A 69 23.10 -13.33 16.16
N PHE A 70 22.81 -13.98 17.29
CA PHE A 70 23.15 -13.52 18.63
C PHE A 70 24.67 -13.60 18.91
N GLN A 71 25.20 -12.63 19.66
CA GLN A 71 26.59 -12.54 20.08
C GLN A 71 26.68 -12.06 21.53
N ASP A 72 27.50 -12.75 22.33
CA ASP A 72 27.96 -12.26 23.63
C ASP A 72 29.19 -11.35 23.46
N LYS A 73 29.71 -10.78 24.57
CA LYS A 73 30.87 -9.88 24.55
C LYS A 73 32.07 -10.50 23.82
N LYS A 74 32.40 -11.76 24.11
CA LYS A 74 33.55 -12.45 23.53
C LYS A 74 33.39 -12.57 22.01
N LEU A 75 32.25 -13.10 21.56
CA LEU A 75 31.98 -13.30 20.14
C LEU A 75 31.88 -11.97 19.38
N PHE A 76 31.32 -10.94 20.01
CA PHE A 76 31.25 -9.59 19.46
C PHE A 76 32.65 -8.99 19.19
N LEU A 77 33.56 -9.09 20.16
CA LEU A 77 34.94 -8.60 20.02
C LEU A 77 35.72 -9.40 18.97
N GLU A 78 35.58 -10.74 18.97
CA GLU A 78 36.21 -11.63 17.98
C GLU A 78 35.73 -11.30 16.56
N ARG A 79 34.41 -11.16 16.35
CA ARG A 79 33.83 -10.84 15.04
C ARG A 79 34.18 -9.43 14.58
N THR A 80 34.21 -8.45 15.48
CA THR A 80 34.65 -7.10 15.13
C THR A 80 36.11 -7.13 14.65
N LYS A 81 36.98 -7.84 15.36
CA LYS A 81 38.38 -8.00 14.96
C LYS A 81 38.52 -8.69 13.59
N GLN A 82 37.78 -9.77 13.36
CA GLN A 82 37.89 -10.60 12.15
C GLN A 82 37.23 -9.96 10.92
N ASN A 83 36.06 -9.34 11.07
CA ASN A 83 35.25 -8.90 9.94
C ASN A 83 35.42 -7.41 9.63
N ILE A 84 35.80 -6.60 10.62
CA ILE A 84 35.90 -5.14 10.48
C ILE A 84 37.36 -4.69 10.47
N CYS A 85 38.18 -5.26 11.34
CA CYS A 85 39.54 -4.77 11.60
C CYS A 85 40.67 -5.57 10.94
N SER A 86 40.35 -6.65 10.20
CA SER A 86 41.35 -7.55 9.63
C SER A 86 41.99 -7.03 8.33
N ASN A 87 41.27 -6.23 7.55
CA ASN A 87 41.72 -5.72 6.26
C ASN A 87 41.79 -4.17 6.25
N PRO A 88 42.96 -3.57 6.46
CA PRO A 88 43.10 -2.11 6.45
C PRO A 88 42.99 -1.50 5.05
N ASN A 89 43.11 -2.30 3.98
CA ASN A 89 43.04 -1.80 2.60
C ASN A 89 41.60 -1.66 2.08
N GLN A 90 40.68 -2.46 2.62
CA GLN A 90 39.23 -2.38 2.38
C GLN A 90 38.53 -2.46 3.73
N LYS A 91 38.40 -1.30 4.38
CA LYS A 91 37.93 -1.22 5.75
C LYS A 91 36.45 -0.87 5.79
N PRO A 92 35.58 -1.74 6.34
CA PRO A 92 34.22 -1.34 6.68
C PRO A 92 34.24 -0.25 7.74
N ILE A 93 33.50 0.83 7.50
CA ILE A 93 33.29 1.91 8.46
C ILE A 93 31.79 2.15 8.64
N ARG A 94 31.43 2.74 9.76
CA ARG A 94 30.06 3.10 10.10
C ARG A 94 29.92 4.60 10.30
N LYS A 95 28.84 5.18 9.77
CA LYS A 95 28.42 6.56 10.05
C LYS A 95 26.96 6.54 10.51
N VAL A 96 26.63 7.37 11.49
CA VAL A 96 25.24 7.54 11.95
C VAL A 96 24.51 8.55 11.07
N ILE A 97 23.23 8.30 10.79
CA ILE A 97 22.35 9.28 10.17
C ILE A 97 21.88 10.20 11.30
N GLU A 98 22.51 11.36 11.48
CA GLU A 98 22.32 12.20 12.68
C GLU A 98 20.86 12.55 12.98
N ASN A 99 20.05 12.77 11.94
CA ASN A 99 18.65 13.14 12.10
C ASN A 99 17.75 12.00 12.56
N SER A 100 18.20 10.75 12.44
CA SER A 100 17.47 9.55 12.85
C SER A 100 17.57 9.23 14.35
N LEU A 101 18.46 9.91 15.08
CA LEU A 101 18.72 9.59 16.48
C LEU A 101 17.56 9.97 17.40
N GLU A 102 17.19 9.02 18.25
CA GLU A 102 16.23 9.18 19.34
C GLU A 102 16.82 8.66 20.64
N VAL A 103 16.47 9.29 21.77
CA VAL A 103 16.96 8.93 23.10
C VAL A 103 15.79 8.91 24.08
N PHE A 104 15.74 7.85 24.89
CA PHE A 104 14.72 7.63 25.92
C PHE A 104 15.43 7.34 27.26
N PRO A 105 15.35 8.24 28.25
CA PRO A 105 16.03 8.06 29.53
C PRO A 105 15.41 6.91 30.34
N LEU A 106 16.26 6.17 31.06
CA LEU A 106 15.84 5.10 31.97
C LEU A 106 16.13 5.51 33.42
N TYR A 107 15.06 5.57 34.21
CA TYR A 107 15.12 5.94 35.63
C TYR A 107 14.77 4.76 36.53
N ASN A 108 15.47 4.65 37.66
CA ASN A 108 15.14 3.73 38.74
C ASN A 108 15.05 4.57 40.02
N ASN A 109 13.88 4.61 40.65
CA ASN A 109 13.61 5.47 41.81
C ASN A 109 13.99 6.96 41.61
N GLY A 110 13.81 7.47 40.40
CA GLY A 110 14.14 8.86 40.03
C GLY A 110 15.60 9.10 39.64
N GLU A 111 16.49 8.12 39.82
CA GLU A 111 17.89 8.21 39.42
C GLU A 111 18.08 7.69 37.99
N LEU A 112 18.77 8.46 37.14
CA LEU A 112 19.10 8.07 35.77
C LEU A 112 20.17 6.97 35.81
N TYR A 113 19.79 5.74 35.49
CA TYR A 113 20.72 4.60 35.43
C TYR A 113 21.08 4.19 34.00
N GLY A 114 20.33 4.69 33.01
CA GLY A 114 20.52 4.29 31.63
C GLY A 114 19.76 5.15 30.63
N ALA A 115 19.86 4.77 29.37
CA ALA A 115 19.05 5.32 28.29
C ALA A 115 18.97 4.32 27.14
N ILE A 116 17.84 4.32 26.43
CA ILE A 116 17.69 3.63 25.16
C ILE A 116 17.97 4.65 24.06
N GLN A 117 18.87 4.31 23.15
CA GLN A 117 19.15 5.10 21.96
C GLN A 117 18.82 4.28 20.71
N SER A 118 18.10 4.88 19.77
CA SER A 118 17.76 4.26 18.49
C SER A 118 18.06 5.20 17.33
N GLY A 119 18.19 4.62 16.13
CA GLY A 119 18.40 5.38 14.90
C GLY A 119 18.85 4.48 13.76
N GLU A 120 19.57 5.06 12.80
CA GLU A 120 20.05 4.39 11.61
C GLU A 120 21.53 4.65 11.33
N HIS A 121 22.19 3.62 10.81
CA HIS A 121 23.60 3.66 10.39
C HIS A 121 23.74 3.37 8.92
N GLN A 122 24.71 4.03 8.31
CA GLN A 122 25.23 3.70 7.00
C GLN A 122 26.60 3.03 7.16
N PHE A 123 26.81 2.00 6.36
CA PHE A 123 28.06 1.24 6.28
C PHE A 123 28.74 1.53 4.95
N PHE A 124 30.01 1.89 5.01
CA PHE A 124 30.82 2.18 3.83
C PHE A 124 32.05 1.29 3.80
N ILE A 125 32.60 1.08 2.61
CA ILE A 125 33.94 0.52 2.42
C ILE A 125 34.91 1.67 2.17
N ARG A 126 35.90 1.80 3.06
CA ARG A 126 36.99 2.77 2.98
C ARG A 126 38.23 2.12 2.38
N GLU A 127 38.75 2.72 1.32
CA GLU A 127 40.04 2.37 0.72
C GLU A 127 40.99 3.57 0.76
N LYS A 128 42.30 3.32 0.85
CA LYS A 128 43.30 4.39 0.94
C LYS A 128 43.25 5.28 -0.31
N ASN A 129 43.15 6.59 -0.10
CA ASN A 129 43.08 7.63 -1.14
C ASN A 129 41.88 7.51 -2.10
N LYS A 130 40.80 6.82 -1.70
CA LYS A 130 39.53 6.80 -2.42
C LYS A 130 38.41 7.35 -1.54
N GLU A 131 37.33 7.79 -2.17
CA GLU A 131 36.11 8.13 -1.45
C GLU A 131 35.48 6.88 -0.82
N ASP A 132 34.84 7.05 0.33
CA ASP A 132 34.12 5.98 1.03
C ASP A 132 32.93 5.50 0.17
N VAL A 133 32.89 4.22 -0.18
CA VAL A 133 31.81 3.65 -1.02
C VAL A 133 30.70 3.12 -0.12
N LEU A 134 29.50 3.67 -0.27
CA LEU A 134 28.32 3.26 0.51
C LEU A 134 27.89 1.84 0.12
N GLY A 135 27.78 0.94 1.09
CA GLY A 135 27.53 -0.50 0.87
C GLY A 135 26.38 -1.09 1.68
N GLY A 136 25.84 -0.36 2.67
CA GLY A 136 24.76 -0.86 3.51
C GLY A 136 24.11 0.21 4.36
N GLN A 137 22.91 -0.07 4.85
CA GLN A 137 22.26 0.68 5.91
C GLN A 137 21.55 -0.28 6.87
N ALA A 138 21.48 0.07 8.17
CA ALA A 138 20.73 -0.71 9.16
C ALA A 138 20.12 0.19 10.24
N LYS A 139 19.05 -0.30 10.86
CA LYS A 139 18.50 0.27 12.10
C LYS A 139 19.25 -0.28 13.30
N PHE A 140 19.24 0.49 14.38
CA PHE A 140 19.76 0.03 15.65
C PHE A 140 18.91 0.47 16.84
N THR A 141 19.07 -0.27 17.93
CA THR A 141 18.62 0.13 19.27
C THR A 141 19.65 -0.34 20.28
N THR A 142 20.17 0.58 21.08
CA THR A 142 21.19 0.33 22.08
C THR A 142 20.67 0.74 23.44
N VAL A 143 20.79 -0.16 24.42
CA VAL A 143 20.65 0.18 25.83
C VAL A 143 22.02 0.60 26.35
N TRP A 144 22.10 1.86 26.73
CA TRP A 144 23.23 2.44 27.43
C TRP A 144 22.97 2.38 28.93
N THR A 145 23.94 1.85 29.68
CA THR A 145 23.92 1.84 31.14
C THR A 145 24.98 2.80 31.66
N LYS A 146 24.66 3.54 32.73
CA LYS A 146 25.57 4.50 33.35
C LYS A 146 26.10 3.93 34.67
N LYS A 147 27.40 3.65 34.73
CA LYS A 147 28.11 3.18 35.95
C LYS A 147 29.29 4.11 36.22
N ASP A 148 29.36 4.69 37.42
CA ASP A 148 30.42 5.63 37.82
C ASP A 148 30.67 6.76 36.80
N SER A 149 29.58 7.34 36.29
CA SER A 149 29.57 8.36 35.22
C SER A 149 30.06 7.89 33.84
N ASN A 150 30.37 6.62 33.65
CA ASN A 150 30.74 6.04 32.35
C ASN A 150 29.55 5.32 31.71
N TRP A 151 29.41 5.50 30.40
CA TRP A 151 28.38 4.85 29.61
C TRP A 151 28.92 3.57 28.97
N THR A 152 28.20 2.47 29.13
CA THR A 152 28.50 1.17 28.52
C THR A 152 27.28 0.63 27.80
N MET A 153 27.48 0.01 26.63
CA MET A 153 26.40 -0.66 25.91
C MET A 153 26.14 -2.05 26.53
N SER A 154 24.91 -2.33 26.96
CA SER A 154 24.55 -3.63 27.54
C SER A 154 23.76 -4.52 26.58
N ASP A 155 22.85 -3.92 25.81
CA ASP A 155 21.98 -4.64 24.89
C ASP A 155 21.95 -3.87 23.58
N ILE A 156 22.26 -4.54 22.48
CA ILE A 156 22.36 -3.94 21.16
C ILE A 156 21.52 -4.76 20.20
N LEU A 157 20.59 -4.10 19.52
CA LEU A 157 19.85 -4.63 18.38
C LEU A 157 20.38 -3.95 17.12
N SER A 158 20.85 -4.73 16.15
CA SER A 158 21.22 -4.23 14.83
C SER A 158 20.51 -5.04 13.77
N TYR A 159 19.62 -4.38 13.04
CA TYR A 159 18.61 -5.06 12.23
C TYR A 159 18.21 -4.25 11.00
N ASN A 160 17.54 -4.89 10.05
CA ASN A 160 17.17 -4.33 8.76
C ASN A 160 18.40 -3.89 7.94
N HIS A 161 19.43 -4.74 7.88
CA HIS A 161 20.59 -4.54 7.00
C HIS A 161 20.18 -4.70 5.54
N GLY A 162 20.36 -3.67 4.72
CA GLY A 162 19.99 -3.69 3.30
C GLY A 162 20.69 -2.65 2.45
N ASP A 163 20.32 -2.61 1.16
CA ASP A 163 20.87 -1.68 0.16
C ASP A 163 20.50 -0.21 0.53
N PRO A 164 21.48 0.69 0.62
CA PRO A 164 21.23 2.12 0.87
C PRO A 164 20.38 2.81 -0.21
N GLY A 165 20.28 2.24 -1.41
CA GLY A 165 19.33 2.65 -2.46
C GLY A 165 17.86 2.33 -2.13
N GLN A 166 17.61 1.49 -1.13
CA GLN A 166 16.30 1.30 -0.49
C GLN A 166 16.09 2.26 0.70
N SER A 167 16.86 3.37 0.75
CA SER A 167 16.57 4.54 1.56
C SER A 167 15.11 4.95 1.39
N LYS A 168 14.43 4.98 2.54
CA LYS A 168 13.03 4.62 2.73
C LYS A 168 12.07 5.68 2.21
N LEU A 169 11.26 5.33 1.20
CA LEU A 169 9.99 6.02 1.00
C LEU A 169 9.15 5.92 2.29
N THR A 170 9.33 4.91 3.15
CA THR A 170 8.58 4.82 4.43
C THR A 170 8.88 5.95 5.42
N ASP A 171 10.10 6.51 5.45
CA ASP A 171 10.42 7.66 6.32
C ASP A 171 9.87 8.97 5.74
N ASN A 172 9.62 8.98 4.42
CA ASN A 172 9.06 10.09 3.68
C ASN A 172 7.56 9.91 3.33
N LEU A 173 6.93 8.79 3.66
CA LEU A 173 5.58 8.49 3.17
C LEU A 173 4.57 9.38 3.89
N GLU A 174 4.68 9.51 5.21
CA GLU A 174 3.85 10.47 5.95
C GLU A 174 4.07 11.91 5.49
N GLN A 175 5.31 12.28 5.15
CA GLN A 175 5.61 13.60 4.62
C GLN A 175 5.04 13.78 3.20
N LEU A 176 5.09 12.75 2.36
CA LEU A 176 4.50 12.72 1.02
C LEU A 176 2.98 12.88 1.12
N LEU A 177 2.33 12.20 2.05
CA LEU A 177 0.89 12.34 2.33
C LEU A 177 0.56 13.76 2.80
N LYS A 178 1.33 14.31 3.75
CA LYS A 178 1.16 15.68 4.24
C LYS A 178 1.33 16.72 3.13
N ASN A 179 2.39 16.62 2.33
CA ASN A 179 2.71 17.55 1.24
C ASN A 179 1.65 17.55 0.13
N ASN A 180 0.96 16.43 -0.05
CA ASN A 180 -0.08 16.29 -1.07
C ASN A 180 -1.50 16.34 -0.51
N ASN A 181 -1.66 16.65 0.79
CA ASN A 181 -2.95 16.71 1.47
C ASN A 181 -3.76 15.41 1.35
N ILE A 182 -3.10 14.25 1.43
CA ILE A 182 -3.74 12.94 1.37
C ILE A 182 -4.07 12.50 2.80
N PRO A 183 -5.36 12.44 3.19
CA PRO A 183 -5.73 12.12 4.57
C PRO A 183 -5.41 10.68 4.95
N THR A 184 -5.56 9.75 3.99
CA THR A 184 -5.44 8.31 4.23
C THR A 184 -4.85 7.61 3.02
N LEU A 185 -3.94 6.68 3.29
CA LEU A 185 -3.35 5.79 2.28
C LEU A 185 -3.45 4.34 2.77
N GLY A 186 -4.12 3.49 2.00
CA GLY A 186 -3.97 2.05 2.05
C GLY A 186 -2.94 1.59 1.02
N LEU A 187 -1.97 0.80 1.44
CA LEU A 187 -0.87 0.31 0.61
C LEU A 187 -0.73 -1.20 0.78
N GLY A 188 -0.70 -1.94 -0.33
CA GLY A 188 -0.42 -3.37 -0.35
C GLY A 188 0.70 -3.70 -1.33
N ILE A 189 1.63 -4.54 -0.91
CA ILE A 189 2.79 -4.97 -1.74
C ILE A 189 2.71 -6.47 -1.97
N ILE A 190 2.79 -6.87 -3.24
CA ILE A 190 2.83 -8.27 -3.66
C ILE A 190 4.24 -8.55 -4.20
N GLU A 191 4.91 -9.55 -3.63
CA GLU A 191 6.22 -10.03 -4.05
C GLU A 191 6.20 -11.54 -4.16
N ASN A 192 6.81 -12.08 -5.23
CA ASN A 192 6.86 -13.52 -5.50
C ASN A 192 5.47 -14.22 -5.44
N GLY A 193 4.42 -13.52 -5.91
CA GLY A 193 3.06 -14.06 -5.95
C GLY A 193 2.39 -14.15 -4.59
N LYS A 194 2.86 -13.40 -3.58
CA LYS A 194 2.29 -13.34 -2.24
C LYS A 194 2.15 -11.89 -1.78
N LEU A 195 1.08 -11.58 -1.05
CA LEU A 195 0.91 -10.30 -0.37
C LEU A 195 1.90 -10.26 0.82
N THR A 196 2.95 -9.46 0.72
CA THR A 196 4.04 -9.40 1.71
C THR A 196 3.89 -8.25 2.71
N GLU A 197 3.22 -7.17 2.31
CA GLU A 197 3.01 -6.02 3.18
C GLU A 197 1.60 -5.44 3.01
N ILE A 198 1.00 -5.04 4.14
CA ILE A 198 -0.23 -4.28 4.23
C ILE A 198 0.04 -3.12 5.18
N LYS A 199 -0.13 -1.89 4.70
CA LYS A 199 0.04 -0.69 5.50
C LYS A 199 -1.15 0.23 5.28
N VAL A 200 -1.66 0.79 6.36
CA VAL A 200 -2.70 1.82 6.30
C VAL A 200 -2.22 3.00 7.15
N TYR A 201 -2.13 4.16 6.51
CA TYR A 201 -1.67 5.41 7.10
C TYR A 201 -2.81 6.41 7.19
N GLY A 202 -2.69 7.34 8.14
CA GLY A 202 -3.62 8.45 8.26
C GLY A 202 -4.85 8.10 9.07
N LYS A 203 -6.00 8.64 8.64
CA LYS A 203 -7.21 8.66 9.47
C LYS A 203 -8.40 7.93 8.84
N LEU A 204 -9.24 7.32 9.66
CA LEU A 204 -10.53 6.79 9.23
C LEU A 204 -11.57 7.89 9.08
N ASN A 205 -11.53 8.83 10.03
CA ASN A 205 -12.31 10.07 10.06
C ASN A 205 -11.52 11.12 10.85
N ASP A 206 -12.02 12.34 10.99
CA ASP A 206 -11.30 13.45 11.64
C ASP A 206 -10.74 13.12 13.04
N LYS A 207 -11.38 12.18 13.75
CA LYS A 207 -11.12 11.82 15.15
C LYS A 207 -10.37 10.49 15.32
N THR A 208 -10.38 9.61 14.33
CA THR A 208 -9.98 8.21 14.47
C THR A 208 -8.89 7.87 13.48
N SER A 209 -7.78 7.29 13.95
CA SER A 209 -6.74 6.77 13.06
C SER A 209 -7.25 5.59 12.23
N ALA A 210 -6.77 5.47 11.00
CA ALA A 210 -7.05 4.29 10.18
C ALA A 210 -6.24 3.09 10.70
N SER A 211 -6.83 1.91 10.62
CA SER A 211 -6.24 0.62 10.99
C SER A 211 -5.97 -0.24 9.76
N TYR A 212 -5.15 -1.29 9.89
CA TYR A 212 -4.85 -2.21 8.78
C TYR A 212 -6.09 -2.85 8.14
N ASN A 213 -7.17 -3.05 8.90
CA ASN A 213 -8.44 -3.64 8.47
C ASN A 213 -9.53 -2.60 8.15
N SER A 214 -9.14 -1.33 7.95
CA SER A 214 -10.05 -0.29 7.48
C SER A 214 -10.54 -0.59 6.06
N LEU A 215 -11.75 -0.11 5.76
CA LEU A 215 -12.47 -0.41 4.54
C LEU A 215 -12.54 0.82 3.65
N PHE A 216 -12.36 0.59 2.35
CA PHE A 216 -12.34 1.61 1.31
C PHE A 216 -13.48 1.35 0.34
N ASN A 217 -14.18 2.40 -0.09
CA ASN A 217 -14.79 2.38 -1.41
C ASN A 217 -13.64 2.42 -2.42
N VAL A 218 -13.63 1.50 -3.37
CA VAL A 218 -12.57 1.41 -4.39
C VAL A 218 -13.02 1.86 -5.78
N ALA A 219 -14.21 2.44 -5.87
CA ALA A 219 -14.78 2.98 -7.09
C ALA A 219 -14.72 1.94 -8.23
N SER A 220 -14.18 2.32 -9.40
CA SER A 220 -14.06 1.45 -10.56
C SER A 220 -13.14 0.22 -10.42
N LEU A 221 -12.37 0.05 -9.35
CA LEU A 221 -11.70 -1.22 -9.04
C LEU A 221 -12.69 -2.38 -8.78
N THR A 222 -13.97 -2.06 -8.69
CA THR A 222 -15.09 -3.00 -8.78
C THR A 222 -15.06 -3.84 -10.07
N LYS A 223 -14.72 -3.23 -11.23
CA LYS A 223 -14.79 -3.87 -12.55
C LYS A 223 -13.90 -5.11 -12.66
N PRO A 224 -12.62 -5.09 -12.22
CA PRO A 224 -11.80 -6.29 -12.12
C PRO A 224 -12.48 -7.46 -11.38
N VAL A 225 -13.12 -7.20 -10.24
CA VAL A 225 -13.78 -8.25 -9.43
C VAL A 225 -14.98 -8.82 -10.18
N THR A 226 -15.77 -7.95 -10.81
CA THR A 226 -16.88 -8.38 -11.68
C THR A 226 -16.37 -9.21 -12.86
N ALA A 227 -15.31 -8.76 -13.52
CA ALA A 227 -14.71 -9.45 -14.66
C ALA A 227 -14.23 -10.86 -14.28
N ILE A 228 -13.51 -11.00 -13.16
CA ILE A 228 -13.04 -12.31 -12.68
C ILE A 228 -14.22 -13.22 -12.29
N THR A 229 -15.27 -12.68 -11.67
CA THR A 229 -16.49 -13.44 -11.35
C THR A 229 -17.10 -14.05 -12.62
N VAL A 230 -17.20 -13.26 -13.70
CA VAL A 230 -17.75 -13.70 -14.99
C VAL A 230 -16.81 -14.65 -15.71
N LEU A 231 -15.51 -14.37 -15.73
CA LEU A 231 -14.50 -15.23 -16.33
C LEU A 231 -14.44 -16.59 -15.61
N ARG A 232 -14.68 -16.65 -14.29
CA ARG A 232 -14.81 -17.92 -13.59
C ARG A 232 -16.03 -18.72 -14.06
N LEU A 233 -17.18 -18.07 -14.29
CA LEU A 233 -18.34 -18.73 -14.91
C LEU A 233 -18.03 -19.26 -16.32
N VAL A 234 -17.23 -18.54 -17.11
CA VAL A 234 -16.75 -18.98 -18.44
C VAL A 234 -15.86 -20.21 -18.31
N GLY A 235 -14.90 -20.21 -17.38
CA GLY A 235 -14.04 -21.37 -17.10
C GLY A 235 -14.83 -22.60 -16.67
N LEU A 236 -15.93 -22.40 -15.94
CA LEU A 236 -16.89 -23.44 -15.54
C LEU A 236 -17.88 -23.83 -16.64
N ARG A 237 -17.77 -23.26 -17.85
CA ARG A 237 -18.67 -23.48 -19.00
C ARG A 237 -20.14 -23.13 -18.71
N LYS A 238 -20.41 -22.29 -17.71
CA LYS A 238 -21.75 -21.79 -17.37
C LYS A 238 -22.09 -20.49 -18.12
N TRP A 239 -21.09 -19.86 -18.71
CA TRP A 239 -21.19 -18.61 -19.45
C TRP A 239 -20.29 -18.64 -20.69
N ASN A 240 -20.63 -17.89 -21.73
CA ASN A 240 -19.85 -17.80 -22.96
C ASN A 240 -19.50 -16.32 -23.22
N LEU A 241 -18.22 -16.03 -23.46
CA LEU A 241 -17.73 -14.67 -23.70
C LEU A 241 -18.38 -14.03 -24.93
N ASP A 242 -18.64 -14.84 -25.95
CA ASP A 242 -18.98 -14.41 -27.30
C ASP A 242 -20.46 -14.65 -27.65
N GLU A 243 -21.26 -15.12 -26.69
CA GLU A 243 -22.69 -15.26 -26.86
C GLU A 243 -23.40 -13.89 -26.75
N PRO A 244 -24.31 -13.57 -27.69
CA PRO A 244 -25.17 -12.39 -27.58
C PRO A 244 -25.98 -12.36 -26.30
N LEU A 245 -25.97 -11.21 -25.62
CA LEU A 245 -26.61 -11.05 -24.31
C LEU A 245 -28.10 -10.78 -24.36
N ASP A 246 -28.64 -10.47 -25.54
CA ASP A 246 -30.06 -10.23 -25.78
C ASP A 246 -30.94 -11.45 -25.44
N LYS A 247 -30.35 -12.66 -25.40
CA LYS A 247 -30.97 -13.88 -24.88
C LYS A 247 -31.34 -13.81 -23.40
N TYR A 248 -30.61 -13.02 -22.62
CA TYR A 248 -30.74 -12.95 -21.16
C TYR A 248 -31.33 -11.62 -20.70
N PHE A 249 -31.01 -10.53 -21.39
CA PHE A 249 -31.48 -9.20 -21.04
C PHE A 249 -31.44 -8.27 -22.25
N ILE A 250 -32.48 -7.44 -22.40
CA ILE A 250 -32.50 -6.32 -23.34
C ILE A 250 -32.94 -5.10 -22.55
N ASP A 251 -32.10 -4.05 -22.54
CA ASP A 251 -32.48 -2.79 -21.89
C ASP A 251 -33.61 -2.11 -22.69
N PRO A 252 -34.72 -1.68 -22.04
CA PRO A 252 -35.86 -1.07 -22.72
C PRO A 252 -35.49 0.13 -23.60
N ASP A 253 -34.46 0.90 -23.25
CA ASP A 253 -34.05 2.09 -24.00
C ASP A 253 -33.49 1.74 -25.39
N ILE A 254 -32.91 0.55 -25.55
CA ILE A 254 -32.28 0.08 -26.80
C ILE A 254 -33.02 -1.08 -27.45
N ALA A 255 -34.19 -1.49 -26.94
CA ALA A 255 -34.89 -2.69 -27.40
C ALA A 255 -35.28 -2.67 -28.89
N LYS A 256 -35.40 -1.48 -29.48
CA LYS A 256 -35.70 -1.30 -30.91
C LYS A 256 -34.45 -1.16 -31.79
N ASP A 257 -33.28 -1.04 -31.19
CA ASP A 257 -32.02 -0.86 -31.92
C ASP A 257 -31.34 -2.22 -32.16
N PRO A 258 -31.22 -2.69 -33.42
CA PRO A 258 -30.72 -4.03 -33.70
C PRO A 258 -29.27 -4.26 -33.23
N ARG A 259 -28.51 -3.20 -32.91
CA ARG A 259 -27.16 -3.31 -32.36
C ARG A 259 -27.12 -3.98 -30.99
N HIS A 260 -28.23 -4.04 -30.24
CA HIS A 260 -28.30 -4.81 -28.99
C HIS A 260 -27.92 -6.29 -29.18
N LYS A 261 -28.13 -6.85 -30.37
CA LYS A 261 -27.77 -8.24 -30.72
C LYS A 261 -26.26 -8.46 -30.88
N LYS A 262 -25.48 -7.39 -31.03
CA LYS A 262 -24.02 -7.45 -31.13
C LYS A 262 -23.34 -7.46 -29.75
N LEU A 263 -24.06 -7.14 -28.67
CA LEU A 263 -23.49 -7.07 -27.34
C LEU A 263 -23.12 -8.45 -26.83
N THR A 264 -21.83 -8.64 -26.54
CA THR A 264 -21.30 -9.86 -25.91
C THR A 264 -20.57 -9.48 -24.62
N THR A 265 -20.29 -10.48 -23.78
CA THR A 265 -19.50 -10.27 -22.57
C THR A 265 -18.09 -9.79 -22.88
N ARG A 266 -17.48 -10.32 -23.95
CA ARG A 266 -16.16 -9.86 -24.41
C ARG A 266 -16.15 -8.36 -24.64
N LEU A 267 -17.11 -7.86 -25.43
CA LEU A 267 -17.20 -6.42 -25.74
C LEU A 267 -17.46 -5.57 -24.52
N ILE A 268 -18.18 -6.08 -23.51
CA ILE A 268 -18.40 -5.34 -22.26
C ILE A 268 -17.11 -5.25 -21.45
N LEU A 269 -16.45 -6.39 -21.22
CA LEU A 269 -15.24 -6.45 -20.38
C LEU A 269 -14.05 -5.69 -21.01
N SER A 270 -14.06 -5.47 -22.33
CA SER A 270 -13.07 -4.68 -23.06
C SER A 270 -13.50 -3.25 -23.39
N HIS A 271 -14.66 -2.78 -22.91
CA HIS A 271 -15.18 -1.43 -23.14
C HIS A 271 -15.39 -1.07 -24.63
N GLN A 272 -15.99 -2.00 -25.39
CA GLN A 272 -16.30 -1.84 -26.82
C GLN A 272 -17.80 -1.94 -27.10
N THR A 273 -18.64 -1.56 -26.14
CA THR A 273 -20.10 -1.70 -26.23
C THR A 273 -20.77 -0.66 -27.12
N GLY A 274 -20.14 0.49 -27.35
CA GLY A 274 -20.80 1.64 -27.95
C GLY A 274 -21.64 2.46 -26.97
N PHE A 275 -21.66 2.13 -25.67
CA PHE A 275 -22.41 2.87 -24.66
C PHE A 275 -21.61 4.04 -24.06
N PRO A 276 -22.28 5.10 -23.57
CA PRO A 276 -21.65 6.10 -22.73
C PRO A 276 -21.10 5.47 -21.44
N ASN A 277 -20.31 6.25 -20.67
CA ASN A 277 -19.91 5.80 -19.34
C ASN A 277 -21.14 5.53 -18.45
N TRP A 278 -22.05 6.50 -18.42
CA TRP A 278 -23.27 6.44 -17.63
C TRP A 278 -24.44 7.04 -18.42
N ARG A 279 -25.64 6.46 -18.36
CA ARG A 279 -26.78 6.97 -19.15
C ARG A 279 -27.22 8.37 -18.74
N TRP A 280 -26.91 8.80 -17.52
CA TRP A 280 -27.24 10.14 -17.02
C TRP A 280 -26.42 11.27 -17.68
N VAL A 281 -25.40 10.96 -18.48
CA VAL A 281 -24.74 11.98 -19.33
C VAL A 281 -25.66 12.48 -20.44
N ASN A 282 -26.66 11.67 -20.82
CA ASN A 282 -27.69 12.08 -21.76
C ASN A 282 -28.77 12.91 -21.06
N ASN A 283 -29.25 13.96 -21.72
CA ASN A 283 -30.28 14.87 -21.16
C ASN A 283 -31.57 14.15 -20.75
N ASP A 284 -31.98 13.13 -21.50
CA ASP A 284 -33.16 12.31 -21.21
C ASP A 284 -32.85 11.11 -20.29
N LYS A 285 -31.59 10.96 -19.88
CA LYS A 285 -31.06 9.88 -19.04
C LYS A 285 -31.29 8.47 -19.62
N LYS A 286 -31.48 8.36 -20.93
CA LYS A 286 -31.68 7.08 -21.61
C LYS A 286 -30.39 6.51 -22.15
N LEU A 287 -30.29 5.18 -22.14
CA LEU A 287 -29.18 4.47 -22.77
C LEU A 287 -29.33 4.50 -24.30
N ARG A 288 -28.24 4.76 -25.01
CA ARG A 288 -28.18 4.70 -26.48
C ARG A 288 -26.78 4.30 -26.91
N PHE A 289 -26.65 3.75 -28.11
CA PHE A 289 -25.36 3.52 -28.74
C PHE A 289 -24.83 4.81 -29.38
N GLU A 290 -23.61 5.18 -29.03
CA GLU A 290 -22.85 6.29 -29.62
C GLU A 290 -22.00 5.86 -30.81
N PHE A 291 -21.68 4.56 -30.88
CA PHE A 291 -21.04 3.91 -32.02
C PHE A 291 -21.41 2.42 -32.08
N ASP A 292 -21.02 1.76 -33.17
CA ASP A 292 -21.30 0.34 -33.36
C ASP A 292 -20.45 -0.54 -32.43
N PRO A 293 -21.06 -1.49 -31.68
CA PRO A 293 -20.31 -2.38 -30.81
C PRO A 293 -19.15 -3.08 -31.52
N GLY A 294 -17.99 -3.14 -30.87
CA GLY A 294 -16.76 -3.76 -31.39
C GLY A 294 -15.92 -2.87 -32.32
N THR A 295 -16.39 -1.67 -32.68
CA THR A 295 -15.67 -0.82 -33.65
C THR A 295 -14.71 0.20 -33.02
N LYS A 296 -14.91 0.57 -31.76
CA LYS A 296 -14.10 1.55 -31.01
C LYS A 296 -14.03 1.19 -29.53
N TYR A 297 -13.07 1.79 -28.83
CA TYR A 297 -12.98 1.79 -27.37
C TYR A 297 -13.72 3.00 -26.80
N GLN A 298 -14.52 2.78 -25.76
CA GLN A 298 -15.04 3.83 -24.88
C GLN A 298 -15.35 3.25 -23.51
N TYR A 299 -14.70 3.78 -22.47
CA TYR A 299 -14.90 3.34 -21.10
C TYR A 299 -16.37 3.45 -20.69
N SER A 300 -16.95 2.34 -20.24
CA SER A 300 -18.39 2.21 -20.01
C SER A 300 -18.76 1.45 -18.73
N GLY A 301 -19.22 2.19 -17.71
CA GLY A 301 -19.90 1.63 -16.54
C GLY A 301 -21.27 1.00 -16.89
N GLU A 302 -22.02 1.61 -17.80
CA GLU A 302 -23.28 1.06 -18.33
C GLU A 302 -23.10 -0.31 -18.97
N GLY A 303 -21.98 -0.55 -19.65
CA GLY A 303 -21.66 -1.87 -20.18
C GLY A 303 -21.62 -2.92 -19.07
N PHE A 304 -20.91 -2.63 -17.97
CA PHE A 304 -20.82 -3.53 -16.82
C PHE A 304 -22.17 -3.73 -16.13
N GLU A 305 -22.98 -2.67 -15.98
CA GLU A 305 -24.34 -2.78 -15.45
C GLU A 305 -25.28 -3.60 -16.35
N TYR A 306 -25.13 -3.49 -17.67
CA TYR A 306 -25.85 -4.34 -18.62
C TYR A 306 -25.48 -5.82 -18.42
N LEU A 307 -24.18 -6.10 -18.26
CA LEU A 307 -23.70 -7.46 -17.97
C LEU A 307 -24.22 -7.97 -16.63
N ARG A 308 -24.27 -7.15 -15.58
CA ARG A 308 -24.89 -7.49 -14.30
C ARG A 308 -26.30 -7.99 -14.50
N LYS A 309 -27.16 -7.21 -15.16
CA LYS A 309 -28.56 -7.56 -15.39
C LYS A 309 -28.71 -8.85 -16.20
N ALA A 310 -27.86 -9.05 -17.22
CA ALA A 310 -27.84 -10.29 -18.00
C ALA A 310 -27.47 -11.52 -17.15
N LEU A 311 -26.47 -11.40 -16.28
CA LEU A 311 -26.06 -12.47 -15.36
C LEU A 311 -27.18 -12.78 -14.34
N GLU A 312 -27.73 -11.75 -13.70
CA GLU A 312 -28.77 -11.92 -12.68
C GLU A 312 -30.03 -12.56 -13.27
N ASN A 313 -30.42 -12.18 -14.48
CA ASN A 313 -31.53 -12.80 -15.20
C ASN A 313 -31.27 -14.27 -15.54
N LYS A 314 -30.05 -14.63 -15.97
CA LYS A 314 -29.72 -16.02 -16.32
C LYS A 314 -29.63 -16.92 -15.10
N PHE A 315 -28.97 -16.45 -14.04
CA PHE A 315 -28.62 -17.28 -12.88
C PHE A 315 -29.63 -17.19 -11.74
N HIS A 316 -30.55 -16.22 -11.78
CA HIS A 316 -31.48 -15.93 -10.69
C HIS A 316 -30.77 -15.71 -9.35
N LYS A 317 -29.58 -15.09 -9.41
CA LYS A 317 -28.73 -14.72 -8.28
C LYS A 317 -28.21 -13.31 -8.52
N SER A 318 -28.16 -12.50 -7.49
CA SER A 318 -27.52 -11.18 -7.53
C SER A 318 -26.02 -11.29 -7.83
N LEU A 319 -25.42 -10.21 -8.34
CA LEU A 319 -23.97 -10.17 -8.51
C LEU A 319 -23.20 -10.40 -7.20
N GLU A 320 -23.70 -9.88 -6.08
CA GLU A 320 -23.13 -10.11 -4.75
C GLU A 320 -23.08 -11.60 -4.42
N GLU A 321 -24.18 -12.35 -4.66
CA GLU A 321 -24.22 -13.80 -4.43
C GLU A 321 -23.25 -14.55 -5.36
N LEU A 322 -23.23 -14.19 -6.65
CA LEU A 322 -22.31 -14.80 -7.62
C LEU A 322 -20.85 -14.56 -7.21
N ALA A 323 -20.45 -13.33 -6.93
CA ALA A 323 -19.09 -12.98 -6.53
C ALA A 323 -18.72 -13.61 -5.18
N LYS A 324 -19.66 -13.70 -4.24
CA LYS A 324 -19.43 -14.37 -2.97
C LYS A 324 -19.11 -15.85 -3.13
N GLU A 325 -19.88 -16.57 -3.95
CA GLU A 325 -19.66 -18.01 -4.22
C GLU A 325 -18.40 -18.25 -5.06
N LEU A 326 -18.13 -17.37 -6.03
CA LEU A 326 -17.13 -17.59 -7.06
C LEU A 326 -15.80 -16.89 -6.79
N VAL A 327 -15.73 -15.93 -5.88
CA VAL A 327 -14.50 -15.17 -5.63
C VAL A 327 -14.27 -15.01 -4.13
N PHE A 328 -15.22 -14.43 -3.39
CA PHE A 328 -14.94 -14.00 -2.01
C PHE A 328 -14.77 -15.17 -1.05
N GLN A 329 -15.64 -16.18 -1.07
CA GLN A 329 -15.49 -17.36 -0.21
C GLN A 329 -14.26 -18.19 -0.57
N PRO A 330 -13.98 -18.53 -1.85
CA PRO A 330 -12.77 -19.26 -2.22
C PRO A 330 -11.46 -18.58 -1.81
N LEU A 331 -11.45 -17.25 -1.74
CA LEU A 331 -10.25 -16.45 -1.40
C LEU A 331 -10.24 -15.94 0.04
N ASP A 332 -11.19 -16.34 0.88
CA ASP A 332 -11.36 -15.83 2.24
C ASP A 332 -11.43 -14.29 2.34
N MET A 333 -12.05 -13.65 1.34
CA MET A 333 -12.26 -12.19 1.29
C MET A 333 -13.49 -11.81 2.12
N LYS A 334 -13.35 -11.84 3.44
CA LYS A 334 -14.47 -11.65 4.34
C LYS A 334 -14.99 -10.22 4.28
N ASP A 335 -14.13 -9.23 4.11
CA ASP A 335 -14.39 -7.80 4.19
C ASP A 335 -14.69 -7.12 2.83
N THR A 336 -15.03 -7.91 1.82
CA THR A 336 -15.42 -7.42 0.49
C THR A 336 -16.91 -7.59 0.24
N SER A 337 -17.56 -6.59 -0.36
CA SER A 337 -18.98 -6.63 -0.72
C SER A 337 -19.34 -5.54 -1.74
N TYR A 338 -20.31 -5.84 -2.61
CA TYR A 338 -20.95 -4.86 -3.50
C TYR A 338 -22.09 -4.08 -2.83
N ILE A 339 -22.50 -4.50 -1.63
CA ILE A 339 -23.62 -3.90 -0.89
C ILE A 339 -23.22 -3.47 0.51
N TRP A 340 -23.81 -2.39 0.99
CA TRP A 340 -23.57 -1.82 2.29
C TRP A 340 -24.09 -2.71 3.44
N ASN A 341 -23.24 -2.97 4.44
CA ASN A 341 -23.58 -3.64 5.68
C ASN A 341 -23.25 -2.72 6.87
N GLU A 342 -24.28 -2.13 7.49
CA GLU A 342 -24.13 -1.14 8.57
C GLU A 342 -23.30 -1.70 9.73
N LYS A 343 -23.65 -2.90 10.22
CA LYS A 343 -23.01 -3.52 11.39
C LYS A 343 -21.53 -3.80 11.16
N LYS A 344 -21.15 -4.05 9.92
CA LYS A 344 -19.78 -4.47 9.58
C LYS A 344 -18.88 -3.29 9.20
N TYR A 345 -19.45 -2.24 8.64
CA TYR A 345 -18.69 -1.19 7.95
C TYR A 345 -18.67 0.13 8.70
N SER A 346 -19.69 0.48 9.50
CA SER A 346 -19.82 1.81 10.10
C SER A 346 -18.60 2.24 10.93
N GLU A 347 -17.94 1.30 11.62
CA GLU A 347 -16.77 1.58 12.47
C GLU A 347 -15.43 1.50 11.73
N ARG A 348 -15.40 0.94 10.52
CA ARG A 348 -14.16 0.67 9.75
C ARG A 348 -14.07 1.40 8.41
N MET A 349 -15.15 2.02 7.96
CA MET A 349 -15.22 2.70 6.68
C MET A 349 -14.42 4.01 6.71
N ILE A 350 -13.45 4.13 5.81
CA ILE A 350 -12.73 5.38 5.56
C ILE A 350 -13.68 6.39 4.92
N LEU A 351 -13.77 7.59 5.49
CA LEU A 351 -14.47 8.71 4.87
C LEU A 351 -13.66 9.27 3.70
N GLY A 352 -14.34 9.53 2.57
CA GLY A 352 -13.77 10.27 1.44
C GLY A 352 -13.84 11.77 1.68
N TYR A 353 -12.85 12.52 1.21
CA TYR A 353 -12.75 13.97 1.36
C TYR A 353 -12.59 14.67 0.00
N ASP A 354 -13.13 15.89 -0.10
CA ASP A 354 -12.81 16.77 -1.22
C ASP A 354 -11.42 17.41 -1.06
N ASN A 355 -10.94 18.11 -2.08
CA ASN A 355 -9.62 18.74 -2.05
C ASN A 355 -9.50 19.91 -1.05
N SER A 356 -10.60 20.37 -0.47
CA SER A 356 -10.61 21.37 0.62
C SER A 356 -10.57 20.74 2.01
N GLY A 357 -10.63 19.40 2.09
CA GLY A 357 -10.67 18.66 3.36
C GLY A 357 -12.08 18.51 3.94
N LYS A 358 -13.14 18.73 3.15
CA LYS A 358 -14.52 18.50 3.57
C LYS A 358 -14.90 17.04 3.30
N PRO A 359 -15.47 16.31 4.28
CA PRO A 359 -15.89 14.92 4.08
C PRO A 359 -17.13 14.81 3.19
N TYR A 360 -17.17 13.77 2.38
CA TYR A 360 -18.38 13.31 1.69
C TYR A 360 -19.20 12.37 2.58
N GLU A 361 -20.51 12.35 2.36
CA GLU A 361 -21.38 11.34 2.98
C GLU A 361 -21.13 9.97 2.36
N ILE A 362 -21.14 8.93 3.20
CA ILE A 362 -21.05 7.55 2.73
C ILE A 362 -22.36 7.18 2.03
N VAL A 363 -22.26 6.78 0.77
CA VAL A 363 -23.40 6.22 0.03
C VAL A 363 -23.60 4.76 0.46
N LYS A 364 -24.78 4.46 1.03
CA LYS A 364 -25.11 3.16 1.64
C LYS A 364 -25.90 2.27 0.66
N ASN A 365 -25.32 1.94 -0.48
CA ASN A 365 -25.99 1.19 -1.55
C ASN A 365 -26.41 -0.23 -1.11
N LYS A 366 -27.63 -0.65 -1.47
CA LYS A 366 -28.18 -1.98 -1.15
C LYS A 366 -28.35 -2.89 -2.37
N THR A 367 -28.07 -2.35 -3.55
CA THR A 367 -28.10 -3.07 -4.83
C THR A 367 -26.67 -3.08 -5.37
N PRO A 368 -26.15 -4.23 -5.82
CA PRO A 368 -24.82 -4.29 -6.43
C PRO A 368 -24.73 -3.41 -7.68
N ASN A 369 -23.58 -2.79 -7.86
CA ASN A 369 -23.18 -2.14 -9.10
C ASN A 369 -21.97 -2.90 -9.67
N ALA A 370 -22.04 -3.36 -10.91
CA ALA A 370 -20.96 -4.13 -11.54
C ALA A 370 -19.73 -3.29 -11.90
N ALA A 371 -19.89 -1.97 -11.92
CA ALA A 371 -18.89 -1.02 -12.33
C ALA A 371 -18.29 -0.23 -11.17
N ASP A 372 -18.92 -0.24 -10.00
CA ASP A 372 -18.67 0.70 -8.91
C ASP A 372 -19.14 0.18 -7.53
N ASP A 373 -18.95 0.97 -6.46
CA ASP A 373 -19.50 0.74 -5.11
C ASP A 373 -18.94 -0.48 -4.33
N LEU A 374 -17.91 -1.16 -4.83
CA LEU A 374 -17.26 -2.23 -4.07
C LEU A 374 -16.57 -1.64 -2.83
N VAL A 375 -16.91 -2.19 -1.67
CA VAL A 375 -16.20 -1.93 -0.41
C VAL A 375 -15.28 -3.10 -0.13
N THR A 376 -14.02 -2.82 0.20
CA THR A 376 -13.00 -3.84 0.51
C THR A 376 -11.93 -3.31 1.47
N SER A 377 -11.13 -4.20 2.06
CA SER A 377 -9.85 -3.87 2.71
C SER A 377 -8.67 -4.04 1.72
N ILE A 378 -7.49 -3.54 2.10
CA ILE A 378 -6.24 -3.83 1.37
C ILE A 378 -5.92 -5.33 1.39
N GLU A 379 -6.16 -5.99 2.53
CA GLU A 379 -5.90 -7.43 2.68
C GLU A 379 -6.71 -8.25 1.67
N ASP A 380 -8.02 -8.01 1.62
CA ASP A 380 -8.91 -8.77 0.75
C ASP A 380 -8.66 -8.50 -0.73
N TYR A 381 -8.51 -7.22 -1.12
CA TYR A 381 -8.19 -6.90 -2.51
C TYR A 381 -6.80 -7.42 -2.89
N GLY A 382 -5.86 -7.48 -1.94
CA GLY A 382 -4.57 -8.13 -2.12
C GLY A 382 -4.68 -9.63 -2.35
N LYS A 383 -5.53 -10.34 -1.59
CA LYS A 383 -5.84 -11.78 -1.83
C LYS A 383 -6.42 -11.97 -3.23
N PHE A 384 -7.36 -11.11 -3.65
CA PHE A 384 -7.91 -11.10 -5.00
C PHE A 384 -6.82 -10.95 -6.08
N LEU A 385 -5.96 -9.95 -5.95
CA LEU A 385 -4.91 -9.69 -6.93
C LEU A 385 -3.84 -10.77 -6.96
N VAL A 386 -3.49 -11.37 -5.82
CA VAL A 386 -2.63 -12.56 -5.75
C VAL A 386 -3.26 -13.73 -6.53
N ALA A 387 -4.56 -13.96 -6.37
CA ALA A 387 -5.27 -15.02 -7.09
C ALA A 387 -5.33 -14.78 -8.60
N VAL A 388 -5.49 -13.53 -9.03
CA VAL A 388 -5.40 -13.13 -10.44
C VAL A 388 -3.99 -13.38 -10.98
N LEU A 389 -2.97 -12.95 -10.24
CA LEU A 389 -1.57 -13.07 -10.63
C LEU A 389 -1.11 -14.54 -10.74
N ASN A 390 -1.63 -15.41 -9.87
CA ASN A 390 -1.30 -16.84 -9.81
C ASN A 390 -2.23 -17.73 -10.63
N ASN A 391 -3.30 -17.18 -11.21
CA ASN A 391 -4.35 -17.91 -11.92
C ASN A 391 -5.09 -18.93 -11.04
N ASP A 392 -5.31 -18.62 -9.76
CA ASP A 392 -5.91 -19.55 -8.79
C ASP A 392 -7.41 -19.81 -9.06
N LEU A 393 -8.08 -18.89 -9.76
CA LEU A 393 -9.53 -18.97 -10.02
C LEU A 393 -9.90 -19.30 -11.47
N LEU A 394 -8.99 -19.08 -12.42
CA LEU A 394 -9.27 -19.16 -13.85
C LEU A 394 -8.55 -20.36 -14.47
N THR A 395 -9.16 -20.96 -15.49
CA THR A 395 -8.45 -21.95 -16.32
C THR A 395 -7.34 -21.25 -17.10
N PRO A 396 -6.27 -21.95 -17.52
CA PRO A 396 -5.20 -21.35 -18.33
C PRO A 396 -5.73 -20.62 -19.56
N LYS A 397 -6.70 -21.22 -20.27
CA LYS A 397 -7.34 -20.59 -21.43
C LYS A 397 -8.01 -19.25 -21.06
N THR A 398 -8.81 -19.23 -20.00
CA THR A 398 -9.51 -18.01 -19.58
C THR A 398 -8.57 -16.95 -19.04
N ALA A 399 -7.48 -17.35 -18.37
CA ALA A 399 -6.44 -16.44 -17.91
C ALA A 399 -5.70 -15.78 -19.08
N GLU A 400 -5.41 -16.53 -20.15
CA GLU A 400 -4.83 -15.97 -21.39
C GLU A 400 -5.80 -14.98 -22.07
N GLU A 401 -7.09 -15.31 -22.16
CA GLU A 401 -8.11 -14.41 -22.71
C GLU A 401 -8.17 -13.08 -21.94
N MET A 402 -8.11 -13.14 -20.59
CA MET A 402 -8.15 -11.97 -19.72
C MET A 402 -7.05 -10.95 -20.03
N LYS A 403 -5.83 -11.43 -20.29
CA LYS A 403 -4.64 -10.59 -20.55
C LYS A 403 -4.34 -10.38 -22.03
N THR A 404 -5.20 -10.86 -22.92
CA THR A 404 -5.07 -10.59 -24.37
C THR A 404 -5.50 -9.16 -24.66
N LYS A 405 -4.70 -8.44 -25.46
CA LYS A 405 -4.96 -7.06 -25.89
C LYS A 405 -6.21 -7.02 -26.79
N GLN A 406 -7.37 -6.66 -26.25
CA GLN A 406 -8.65 -6.65 -26.98
C GLN A 406 -8.80 -5.37 -27.81
N THR A 407 -8.43 -4.23 -27.23
CA THR A 407 -8.49 -2.92 -27.89
C THR A 407 -7.36 -2.03 -27.42
N GLU A 408 -6.79 -1.24 -28.32
CA GLU A 408 -5.85 -0.18 -27.97
C GLU A 408 -6.63 1.01 -27.40
N THR A 409 -6.18 1.56 -26.28
CA THR A 409 -6.75 2.76 -25.66
C THR A 409 -5.85 3.97 -25.86
N LYS A 410 -4.53 3.71 -25.98
CA LYS A 410 -3.47 4.66 -26.26
C LYS A 410 -2.26 3.87 -26.75
N LYS A 411 -1.29 4.55 -27.39
CA LYS A 411 -0.02 3.93 -27.76
C LYS A 411 0.59 3.16 -26.57
N ASP A 412 0.90 1.89 -26.80
CA ASP A 412 1.48 0.95 -25.81
C ASP A 412 0.56 0.66 -24.59
N LYS A 413 -0.74 1.02 -24.66
CA LYS A 413 -1.76 0.76 -23.64
C LYS A 413 -3.04 0.19 -24.26
N PHE A 414 -3.49 -0.92 -23.73
CA PHE A 414 -4.62 -1.67 -24.23
C PHE A 414 -5.62 -1.94 -23.10
N PHE A 415 -6.83 -2.38 -23.45
CA PHE A 415 -7.75 -3.00 -22.52
C PHE A 415 -7.86 -4.50 -22.81
N GLY A 416 -7.75 -5.31 -21.76
CA GLY A 416 -8.03 -6.73 -21.76
C GLY A 416 -9.49 -7.02 -21.40
N LEU A 417 -9.74 -8.11 -20.68
CA LEU A 417 -11.06 -8.37 -20.11
C LEU A 417 -11.06 -7.96 -18.64
N GLY A 418 -11.45 -6.71 -18.37
CA GLY A 418 -11.56 -6.13 -17.01
C GLY A 418 -10.30 -5.50 -16.44
N PHE A 419 -9.19 -5.48 -17.19
CA PHE A 419 -7.94 -4.81 -16.81
C PHE A 419 -7.37 -4.01 -17.97
N GLU A 420 -6.75 -2.88 -17.68
CA GLU A 420 -5.81 -2.24 -18.58
C GLU A 420 -4.55 -3.09 -18.71
N ILE A 421 -3.91 -3.04 -19.87
CA ILE A 421 -2.69 -3.75 -20.20
C ILE A 421 -1.67 -2.72 -20.71
N TYR A 422 -0.61 -2.50 -19.95
CA TYR A 422 0.56 -1.75 -20.39
C TYR A 422 1.49 -2.70 -21.13
N ASP A 423 1.82 -2.40 -22.38
CA ASP A 423 2.83 -3.13 -23.14
C ASP A 423 4.22 -2.62 -22.79
N LEU A 424 4.97 -3.43 -22.04
CA LEU A 424 6.32 -3.10 -21.59
C LEU A 424 7.39 -3.59 -22.58
N GLY A 425 7.00 -4.08 -23.77
CA GLY A 425 7.90 -4.67 -24.75
C GLY A 425 8.48 -6.01 -24.30
N ASN A 426 9.19 -6.72 -25.19
CA ASN A 426 9.82 -8.02 -24.90
C ASN A 426 8.86 -9.06 -24.28
N ASN A 427 7.61 -9.07 -24.74
CA ASN A 427 6.52 -9.91 -24.22
C ASN A 427 6.24 -9.72 -22.72
N GLU A 428 6.57 -8.56 -22.16
CA GLU A 428 6.29 -8.18 -20.78
C GLU A 428 5.11 -7.22 -20.73
N ILE A 429 4.19 -7.44 -19.79
CA ILE A 429 3.01 -6.61 -19.60
C ILE A 429 2.84 -6.25 -18.12
N ALA A 430 2.20 -5.11 -17.85
CA ALA A 430 1.58 -4.84 -16.56
C ALA A 430 0.05 -4.84 -16.72
N LEU A 431 -0.65 -5.52 -15.81
CA LEU A 431 -2.09 -5.37 -15.67
C LEU A 431 -2.37 -4.26 -14.67
N SER A 432 -3.35 -3.42 -14.96
CA SER A 432 -3.72 -2.31 -14.09
C SER A 432 -5.23 -2.08 -14.12
N HIS A 433 -5.73 -1.44 -13.08
CA HIS A 433 -7.01 -0.76 -13.14
C HIS A 433 -6.99 0.38 -12.12
N GLY A 434 -7.68 1.48 -12.45
CA GLY A 434 -7.89 2.60 -11.53
C GLY A 434 -9.32 2.68 -11.01
N GLY A 435 -9.53 3.43 -9.94
CA GLY A 435 -10.83 3.80 -9.41
C GLY A 435 -10.84 5.26 -9.02
N SER A 436 -11.84 6.01 -9.46
CA SER A 436 -12.00 7.42 -9.07
C SER A 436 -13.47 7.73 -8.85
N ASP A 437 -13.77 8.27 -7.68
CA ASP A 437 -15.06 8.84 -7.28
C ASP A 437 -14.80 10.12 -6.47
N LYS A 438 -15.89 10.77 -6.05
CA LYS A 438 -15.83 11.84 -5.05
C LYS A 438 -15.15 11.32 -3.79
N GLY A 439 -13.98 11.88 -3.48
CA GLY A 439 -13.19 11.50 -2.31
C GLY A 439 -12.60 10.10 -2.36
N VAL A 440 -12.40 9.53 -3.55
CA VAL A 440 -11.75 8.23 -3.73
C VAL A 440 -10.82 8.31 -4.93
N ASN A 441 -9.59 7.86 -4.75
CA ASN A 441 -8.67 7.63 -5.85
C ASN A 441 -7.84 6.39 -5.55
N THR A 442 -8.02 5.34 -6.34
CA THR A 442 -7.36 4.04 -6.16
C THR A 442 -6.69 3.58 -7.44
N ILE A 443 -5.60 2.82 -7.31
CA ILE A 443 -4.92 2.19 -8.45
C ILE A 443 -4.21 0.91 -8.01
N VAL A 444 -4.16 -0.07 -8.91
CA VAL A 444 -3.44 -1.32 -8.69
C VAL A 444 -2.61 -1.68 -9.91
N PHE A 445 -1.49 -2.35 -9.68
CA PHE A 445 -0.62 -2.88 -10.72
C PHE A 445 -0.26 -4.33 -10.41
N LEU A 446 -0.21 -5.16 -11.44
CA LEU A 446 0.28 -6.54 -11.40
C LEU A 446 1.29 -6.76 -12.52
N LEU A 447 2.40 -7.41 -12.20
CA LEU A 447 3.45 -7.81 -13.14
C LEU A 447 3.47 -9.34 -13.24
N PRO A 448 2.75 -9.96 -14.19
CA PRO A 448 2.60 -11.41 -14.27
C PRO A 448 3.91 -12.19 -14.36
N LYS A 449 4.90 -11.63 -15.07
CA LYS A 449 6.20 -12.27 -15.31
C LYS A 449 7.06 -12.35 -14.05
N THR A 450 7.13 -11.27 -13.28
CA THR A 450 7.93 -11.18 -12.04
C THR A 450 7.14 -11.53 -10.79
N LYS A 451 5.83 -11.76 -10.93
CA LYS A 451 4.91 -12.03 -9.82
C LYS A 451 4.93 -10.94 -8.75
N LYS A 452 5.02 -9.68 -9.19
CA LYS A 452 4.95 -8.49 -8.34
C LYS A 452 3.61 -7.78 -8.48
N GLY A 453 3.27 -6.96 -7.50
CA GLY A 453 2.11 -6.09 -7.57
C GLY A 453 2.11 -4.99 -6.51
N LEU A 454 1.32 -3.96 -6.78
CA LEU A 454 1.19 -2.77 -5.95
C LEU A 454 -0.28 -2.38 -5.86
N ILE A 455 -0.73 -2.04 -4.66
CA ILE A 455 -2.10 -1.62 -4.35
C ILE A 455 -2.02 -0.28 -3.65
N VAL A 456 -2.70 0.75 -4.17
CA VAL A 456 -2.68 2.09 -3.61
C VAL A 456 -4.11 2.61 -3.54
N PHE A 457 -4.66 2.73 -2.33
CA PHE A 457 -5.98 3.30 -2.09
C PHE A 457 -5.85 4.62 -1.33
N THR A 458 -6.49 5.67 -1.84
CA THR A 458 -6.56 6.97 -1.17
C THR A 458 -8.00 7.47 -1.10
N ASN A 459 -8.27 8.36 -0.14
CA ASN A 459 -9.61 8.87 0.16
C ASN A 459 -9.78 10.37 -0.19
N VAL A 460 -9.14 10.82 -1.27
CA VAL A 460 -9.27 12.19 -1.77
C VAL A 460 -9.13 12.21 -3.30
N GLU A 461 -9.83 13.13 -3.96
CA GLU A 461 -9.82 13.24 -5.43
C GLU A 461 -8.42 13.49 -6.01
N SER A 462 -7.59 14.26 -5.29
CA SER A 462 -6.18 14.52 -5.67
C SER A 462 -5.20 13.42 -5.26
N GLY A 463 -5.70 12.25 -4.87
CA GLY A 463 -4.90 11.07 -4.51
C GLY A 463 -3.90 10.62 -5.55
N TYR A 464 -4.17 10.89 -6.83
CA TYR A 464 -3.29 10.52 -7.93
C TYR A 464 -1.90 11.16 -7.84
N LYS A 465 -1.73 12.26 -7.10
CA LYS A 465 -0.46 12.99 -6.95
C LYS A 465 0.65 12.14 -6.32
N ILE A 466 0.30 11.10 -5.54
CA ILE A 466 1.28 10.21 -4.92
C ILE A 466 1.54 8.94 -5.74
N TYR A 467 0.88 8.76 -6.88
CA TYR A 467 0.99 7.52 -7.66
C TYR A 467 2.36 7.36 -8.29
N GLU A 468 2.84 8.36 -9.02
CA GLU A 468 4.16 8.33 -9.64
C GLU A 468 5.29 7.99 -8.65
N PRO A 469 5.45 8.67 -7.50
CA PRO A 469 6.52 8.33 -6.56
C PRO A 469 6.35 6.92 -5.97
N LEU A 470 5.13 6.46 -5.71
CA LEU A 470 4.89 5.10 -5.21
C LEU A 470 5.20 4.04 -6.27
N VAL A 471 4.72 4.23 -7.49
CA VAL A 471 4.92 3.32 -8.63
C VAL A 471 6.41 3.22 -8.96
N ASN A 472 7.12 4.34 -9.04
CA ASN A 472 8.56 4.36 -9.29
C ASN A 472 9.35 3.69 -8.15
N HIS A 473 8.94 3.87 -6.89
CA HIS A 473 9.61 3.26 -5.75
C HIS A 473 9.43 1.74 -5.69
N TYR A 474 8.17 1.27 -5.78
CA TYR A 474 7.87 -0.15 -5.58
C TYR A 474 8.02 -1.01 -6.84
N LEU A 475 7.87 -0.43 -8.04
CA LEU A 475 8.01 -1.16 -9.31
C LEU A 475 9.30 -0.81 -10.08
N GLY A 476 10.14 0.09 -9.56
CA GLY A 476 11.45 0.42 -10.13
C GLY A 476 11.35 0.90 -11.58
N ASP A 477 12.22 0.37 -12.44
CA ASP A 477 12.28 0.77 -13.86
C ASP A 477 11.01 0.39 -14.64
N VAL A 478 10.32 -0.68 -14.25
CA VAL A 478 9.01 -1.01 -14.81
C VAL A 478 7.99 0.08 -14.45
N GLY A 479 8.04 0.57 -13.20
CA GLY A 479 7.23 1.69 -12.75
C GLY A 479 7.45 2.95 -13.60
N LYS A 480 8.71 3.34 -13.82
CA LYS A 480 9.06 4.50 -14.67
C LYS A 480 8.50 4.35 -16.08
N LYS A 481 8.60 3.14 -16.66
CA LYS A 481 8.06 2.85 -18.00
C LYS A 481 6.54 2.96 -18.06
N ILE A 482 5.83 2.49 -17.02
CA ILE A 482 4.37 2.68 -16.90
C ILE A 482 4.01 4.17 -16.91
N ILE A 483 4.74 4.98 -16.12
CA ILE A 483 4.53 6.43 -16.06
C ILE A 483 4.83 7.10 -17.41
N GLU A 484 5.87 6.68 -18.12
CA GLU A 484 6.15 7.17 -19.48
C GLU A 484 5.01 6.87 -20.46
N ILE A 485 4.42 5.66 -20.42
CA ILE A 485 3.27 5.31 -21.27
C ILE A 485 2.05 6.18 -20.92
N GLU A 486 1.83 6.46 -19.64
CA GLU A 486 0.69 7.28 -19.20
C GLU A 486 0.84 8.77 -19.57
N THR A 487 2.08 9.28 -19.65
CA THR A 487 2.37 10.72 -19.85
C THR A 487 2.70 11.14 -21.30
N LYS A 488 3.10 10.21 -22.17
CA LYS A 488 3.33 10.47 -23.61
C LYS A 488 2.03 10.71 -24.38
#